data_AF-A0AAX7TQE2-F1
#
_entry.id   AF-A0AAX7TQE2-F1
#
_cell.length_a   1.000
_cell.length_b   1.000
_cell.length_c   1.000
_cell.angle_alpha   90.00
_cell.angle_beta   90.00
_cell.angle_gamma   90.00
#
_symmetry.space_group_name_H-M   'P 1'
#
loop_
_entity.id
_entity.type
_entity.pdbx_description
1 polymer ?
#
loop_
_entity_poly.entity_id
_entity_poly.type
_entity_poly.pdbx_seq_one_letter_code
_entity_poly.pdbx_strand_id
1 'polypeptide(L)'
;MEGMYYIDPNQGSPADALLAYCSFSSTSKQTCLHPQDSQLPTKAWMEDFSEEGSFQWLSKLNQGFQFYYQGANVVQMRFLRLHSGTAVQKVTYSCHPGHRLGPAYRDVKFLTDSRTQSYLGAVQDCVPGEEMESGPRESVLEFEDLHLLPLRDVALMGGGNATYQFGLTVGPVCFS
;
A
#
# COMPACT_ATOMS: atom_id res chain seq x y z
N MET A 1 -7.07 22.31 10.70
CA MET A 1 -6.77 22.79 9.32
C MET A 1 -6.24 21.60 8.56
N GLU A 2 -6.72 21.37 7.35
CA GLU A 2 -6.29 20.22 6.54
C GLU A 2 -6.16 20.61 5.07
N GLY A 3 -5.17 20.07 4.36
CA GLY A 3 -4.95 20.38 2.95
C GLY A 3 -3.61 19.91 2.41
N MET A 4 -3.37 20.18 1.13
CA MET A 4 -2.10 19.88 0.45
C MET A 4 -1.13 21.06 0.58
N TYR A 5 0.09 20.78 1.02
CA TYR A 5 1.14 21.77 1.26
C TYR A 5 2.48 21.27 0.71
N TYR A 6 3.29 22.17 0.17
CA TYR A 6 4.71 21.89 -0.04
C TYR A 6 5.45 22.04 1.28
N ILE A 7 6.16 21.00 1.67
CA ILE A 7 6.98 20.97 2.88
C ILE A 7 8.43 20.71 2.51
N ASP A 8 9.35 21.30 3.27
CA ASP A 8 10.78 21.04 3.16
C ASP A 8 11.33 20.54 4.51
N PRO A 9 11.19 19.24 4.82
CA PRO A 9 11.69 18.64 6.05
C PRO A 9 13.19 18.87 6.29
N ASN A 10 14.01 18.91 5.25
CA ASN A 10 15.46 19.07 5.38
C ASN A 10 15.92 20.53 5.58
N GLN A 11 15.02 21.50 5.39
CA GLN A 11 15.23 22.96 5.55
C GLN A 11 16.34 23.56 4.67
N GLY A 12 16.81 22.83 3.67
CA GLY A 12 17.93 23.20 2.81
C GLY A 12 17.49 24.07 1.64
N SER A 13 17.53 23.51 0.43
CA SER A 13 17.11 24.22 -0.77
C SER A 13 15.62 24.00 -0.99
N PRO A 14 14.77 25.04 -1.02
CA PRO A 14 13.33 24.87 -1.22
C PRO A 14 12.95 24.19 -2.56
N ALA A 15 13.89 24.07 -3.48
CA ALA A 15 13.69 23.41 -4.77
C ALA A 15 13.46 21.89 -4.66
N ASP A 16 13.81 21.25 -3.53
CA ASP A 16 13.57 19.83 -3.28
C ASP A 16 12.40 19.57 -2.30
N ALA A 17 11.59 20.59 -2.03
CA ALA A 17 10.37 20.47 -1.26
C ALA A 17 9.40 19.46 -1.90
N LEU A 18 8.63 18.77 -1.06
CA LEU A 18 7.70 17.72 -1.47
C LEU A 18 6.26 18.07 -1.11
N LEU A 19 5.32 17.63 -1.94
CA LEU A 19 3.90 17.83 -1.71
C LEU A 19 3.37 16.79 -0.73
N ALA A 20 2.75 17.25 0.36
CA ALA A 20 2.17 16.40 1.39
C ALA A 20 0.76 16.88 1.76
N TYR A 21 -0.09 15.95 2.18
CA TYR A 21 -1.34 16.29 2.85
C TYR A 21 -1.07 16.47 4.33
N CYS A 22 -1.36 17.64 4.89
CA CYS A 22 -1.21 17.89 6.31
C CYS A 22 -2.58 17.96 6.98
N SER A 23 -2.77 17.23 8.07
CA SER A 23 -3.94 17.36 8.96
C SER A 23 -3.49 17.83 10.33
N PHE A 24 -4.06 18.96 10.76
CA PHE A 24 -3.80 19.57 12.06
C PHE A 24 -5.10 19.64 12.85
N SER A 25 -5.14 18.91 13.95
CA SER A 25 -6.18 19.01 14.98
C SER A 25 -5.59 19.59 16.27
N SER A 26 -6.43 19.79 17.30
CA SER A 26 -5.96 20.22 18.62
C SER A 26 -5.07 19.18 19.31
N THR A 27 -5.15 17.92 18.90
CA THR A 27 -4.48 16.78 19.55
C THR A 27 -3.50 16.05 18.64
N SER A 28 -3.55 16.26 17.32
CA SER A 28 -2.73 15.56 16.34
C SER A 28 -2.22 16.47 15.24
N LYS A 29 -1.02 16.18 14.74
CA LYS A 29 -0.44 16.77 13.53
C LYS A 29 0.04 15.62 12.69
N GLN A 30 -0.43 15.52 11.45
CA GLN A 30 -0.06 14.44 10.56
C GLN A 30 0.40 15.00 9.23
N THR A 31 1.46 14.40 8.69
CA THR A 31 2.00 14.69 7.36
C THR A 31 1.92 13.42 6.54
N CYS A 32 1.06 13.41 5.52
CA CYS A 32 0.72 12.24 4.73
C CYS A 32 1.24 12.36 3.29
N LEU A 33 2.05 11.39 2.86
CA LEU A 33 2.57 11.31 1.50
C LEU A 33 1.75 10.30 0.71
N HIS A 34 1.14 10.76 -0.39
CA HIS A 34 0.37 9.90 -1.27
C HIS A 34 1.28 9.22 -2.28
N PRO A 35 1.08 7.92 -2.58
CA PRO A 35 1.74 7.31 -3.71
C PRO A 35 1.21 7.94 -5.01
N GLN A 36 2.10 8.09 -6.00
CA GLN A 36 1.76 8.61 -7.32
C GLN A 36 0.71 7.72 -8.00
N ASP A 37 0.91 6.40 -7.91
CA ASP A 37 -0.03 5.39 -8.36
C ASP A 37 -0.46 4.56 -7.15
N SER A 38 -1.71 4.74 -6.72
CA SER A 38 -2.25 4.13 -5.50
C SER A 38 -3.00 2.83 -5.74
N GLN A 39 -3.49 2.59 -6.96
CA GLN A 39 -4.38 1.48 -7.27
C GLN A 39 -3.70 0.49 -8.21
N LEU A 40 -3.76 -0.79 -7.85
CA LEU A 40 -3.62 -1.87 -8.82
C LEU A 40 -4.95 -2.01 -9.57
N PRO A 41 -4.98 -1.82 -10.89
CA PRO A 41 -6.19 -2.07 -11.67
C PRO A 41 -6.67 -3.51 -11.44
N THR A 42 -7.97 -3.75 -11.37
CA THR A 42 -8.55 -5.10 -11.31
C THR A 42 -8.36 -5.77 -12.67
N LYS A 43 -7.15 -6.25 -12.96
CA LYS A 43 -6.85 -7.09 -14.12
C LYS A 43 -6.36 -8.43 -13.60
N ALA A 44 -6.54 -9.45 -14.42
CA ALA A 44 -5.97 -10.76 -14.17
C ALA A 44 -4.45 -10.72 -14.45
N TRP A 45 -3.70 -9.96 -13.65
CA TRP A 45 -2.24 -9.75 -13.75
C TRP A 45 -1.41 -11.04 -13.65
N MET A 46 -2.09 -12.15 -13.42
CA MET A 46 -1.63 -13.34 -12.74
C MET A 46 -2.12 -14.62 -13.45
N GLU A 47 -2.62 -14.50 -14.70
CA GLU A 47 -3.06 -15.64 -15.50
C GLU A 47 -1.88 -16.55 -15.93
N ASP A 48 -0.67 -16.01 -16.05
CA ASP A 48 0.54 -16.75 -16.46
C ASP A 48 1.28 -17.44 -15.29
N PHE A 49 0.61 -17.63 -14.15
CA PHE A 49 1.24 -18.13 -12.93
C PHE A 49 1.27 -19.66 -12.88
N SER A 50 2.46 -20.23 -13.10
CA SER A 50 2.67 -21.68 -13.11
C SER A 50 3.45 -22.24 -11.92
N GLU A 51 4.15 -21.41 -11.12
CA GLU A 51 4.95 -21.88 -9.98
C GLU A 51 4.22 -21.71 -8.64
N GLU A 52 3.57 -22.79 -8.22
CA GLU A 52 2.90 -22.93 -6.93
C GLU A 52 3.86 -22.72 -5.75
N GLY A 53 3.48 -21.88 -4.78
CA GLY A 53 4.25 -21.64 -3.55
C GLY A 53 5.34 -20.57 -3.64
N SER A 54 5.45 -19.85 -4.76
CA SER A 54 6.39 -18.73 -4.92
C SER A 54 5.70 -17.37 -4.74
N PHE A 55 6.44 -16.37 -4.24
CA PHE A 55 5.96 -14.97 -4.18
C PHE A 55 6.37 -14.24 -5.44
N GLN A 56 5.42 -13.52 -6.05
CA GLN A 56 5.70 -12.71 -7.23
C GLN A 56 5.40 -11.24 -6.96
N TRP A 57 6.43 -10.40 -7.10
CA TRP A 57 6.34 -8.95 -6.93
C TRP A 57 5.57 -8.31 -8.08
N LEU A 58 4.67 -7.39 -7.75
CA LEU A 58 3.91 -6.58 -8.72
C LEU A 58 4.85 -5.97 -9.75
N SER A 59 5.95 -5.36 -9.31
CA SER A 59 6.92 -4.71 -10.21
C SER A 59 7.63 -5.65 -11.20
N LYS A 60 7.52 -6.97 -11.03
CA LYS A 60 8.06 -7.97 -11.97
C LYS A 60 7.03 -8.44 -13.00
N LEU A 61 5.77 -8.08 -12.83
CA LEU A 61 4.69 -8.39 -13.77
C LEU A 61 4.71 -7.44 -14.96
N ASN A 62 4.10 -7.87 -16.06
CA ASN A 62 3.91 -7.00 -17.22
C ASN A 62 3.03 -5.80 -16.84
N GLN A 63 3.49 -4.58 -17.14
CA GLN A 63 2.88 -3.30 -16.69
C GLN A 63 2.79 -3.13 -15.16
N GLY A 64 3.49 -3.97 -14.41
CA GLY A 64 3.65 -3.80 -12.97
C GLY A 64 4.54 -2.60 -12.64
N PHE A 65 4.41 -2.09 -11.41
CA PHE A 65 5.15 -0.92 -10.95
C PHE A 65 5.46 -1.02 -9.46
N GLN A 66 6.40 -0.18 -9.01
CA GLN A 66 6.66 0.04 -7.58
C GLN A 66 5.93 1.29 -7.10
N PHE A 67 5.53 1.32 -5.83
CA PHE A 67 4.90 2.50 -5.25
C PHE A 67 5.93 3.62 -5.08
N TYR A 68 5.73 4.69 -5.85
CA TYR A 68 6.54 5.89 -5.83
C TYR A 68 5.82 7.01 -5.10
N TYR A 69 6.55 7.78 -4.28
CA TYR A 69 6.04 8.92 -3.53
C TYR A 69 6.82 10.14 -3.99
N GLN A 70 6.14 11.07 -4.64
CA GLN A 70 6.79 12.17 -5.35
C GLN A 70 7.55 13.10 -4.39
N GLY A 71 8.83 13.38 -4.69
CA GLY A 71 9.68 14.23 -3.86
C GLY A 71 10.21 13.57 -2.57
N ALA A 72 9.73 12.37 -2.23
CA ALA A 72 10.12 11.62 -1.03
C ALA A 72 11.47 10.92 -1.19
N ASN A 73 12.53 11.70 -1.40
CA ASN A 73 13.90 11.20 -1.51
C ASN A 73 14.47 10.77 -0.13
N VAL A 74 15.62 10.10 -0.14
CA VAL A 74 16.24 9.55 1.10
C VAL A 74 16.49 10.63 2.16
N VAL A 75 16.90 11.83 1.75
CA VAL A 75 17.18 12.95 2.67
C VAL A 75 15.87 13.45 3.28
N GLN A 76 14.87 13.76 2.46
CA GLN A 76 13.57 14.24 2.94
C GLN A 76 12.88 13.22 3.86
N MET A 77 12.93 11.93 3.50
CA MET A 77 12.39 10.86 4.33
C MET A 77 13.12 10.71 5.67
N ARG A 78 14.44 10.92 5.70
CA ARG A 78 15.22 10.87 6.94
C ARG A 78 14.81 11.98 7.90
N PHE A 79 14.61 13.20 7.41
CA PHE A 79 14.17 14.32 8.23
C PHE A 79 12.70 14.19 8.67
N LEU A 80 11.81 13.72 7.80
CA LEU A 80 10.43 13.38 8.19
C LEU A 80 10.40 12.40 9.35
N ARG A 81 11.19 11.32 9.27
CA ARG A 81 11.31 10.33 10.35
C ARG A 81 11.90 10.93 11.62
N LEU A 82 12.93 11.77 11.51
CA LEU A 82 13.56 12.43 12.66
C LEU A 82 12.58 13.34 13.41
N HIS A 83 11.65 13.97 12.69
CA HIS A 83 10.66 14.90 13.23
C HIS A 83 9.30 14.26 13.56
N SER A 84 9.21 12.93 13.53
CA SER A 84 7.96 12.20 13.79
C SER A 84 8.17 11.11 14.84
N GLY A 85 7.13 10.81 15.61
CA GLY A 85 7.12 9.70 16.57
C GLY A 85 6.61 8.40 15.96
N THR A 86 5.67 8.47 15.02
CA THR A 86 5.09 7.28 14.36
C THR A 86 4.92 7.49 12.85
N ALA A 87 4.85 6.38 12.12
CA ALA A 87 4.38 6.37 10.75
C ALA A 87 3.36 5.25 10.56
N VAL A 88 2.22 5.57 9.95
CA VAL A 88 1.15 4.60 9.69
C VAL A 88 0.82 4.60 8.21
N GLN A 89 0.60 3.43 7.63
CA GLN A 89 0.12 3.28 6.26
C GLN A 89 -0.92 2.18 6.18
N LYS A 90 -1.94 2.39 5.34
CA LYS A 90 -3.04 1.43 5.13
C LYS A 90 -3.05 0.92 3.71
N VAL A 91 -3.42 -0.34 3.56
CA VAL A 91 -3.69 -0.97 2.27
C VAL A 91 -5.08 -1.56 2.29
N THR A 92 -5.91 -1.16 1.33
CA THR A 92 -7.25 -1.72 1.15
C THR A 92 -7.20 -2.79 0.08
N TYR A 93 -7.64 -3.98 0.43
CA TYR A 93 -7.87 -5.09 -0.49
C TYR A 93 -9.37 -5.17 -0.80
N SER A 94 -9.75 -5.25 -2.08
CA SER A 94 -11.15 -5.24 -2.50
C SER A 94 -11.46 -6.31 -3.55
N CYS A 95 -12.59 -6.99 -3.39
CA CYS A 95 -13.12 -7.90 -4.38
C CYS A 95 -13.92 -7.14 -5.46
N HIS A 96 -13.78 -7.59 -6.70
CA HIS A 96 -14.52 -7.01 -7.82
C HIS A 96 -16.05 -7.13 -7.64
N PRO A 97 -16.85 -6.34 -8.39
CA PRO A 97 -18.31 -6.41 -8.32
C PRO A 97 -18.86 -7.83 -8.49
N GLY A 98 -19.80 -8.22 -7.63
CA GLY A 98 -20.36 -9.57 -7.61
C GLY A 98 -19.56 -10.58 -6.78
N HIS A 99 -18.43 -10.19 -6.19
CA HIS A 99 -17.63 -11.03 -5.29
C HIS A 99 -17.50 -10.42 -3.90
N ARG A 100 -17.24 -11.30 -2.93
CA ARG A 100 -17.04 -11.01 -1.51
C ARG A 100 -15.79 -11.71 -0.99
N LEU A 101 -15.34 -11.32 0.20
CA LEU A 101 -14.25 -12.01 0.88
C LEU A 101 -14.71 -13.41 1.31
N GLY A 102 -13.94 -14.41 0.88
CA GLY A 102 -14.14 -15.80 1.22
C GLY A 102 -13.43 -16.21 2.53
N PRO A 103 -13.60 -17.47 2.95
CA PRO A 103 -12.97 -17.99 4.17
C PRO A 103 -11.49 -18.36 3.97
N ALA A 104 -11.04 -18.54 2.72
CA ALA A 104 -9.66 -18.90 2.40
C ALA A 104 -8.75 -17.67 2.45
N TYR A 105 -7.54 -17.86 2.96
CA TYR A 105 -6.51 -16.83 3.05
C TYR A 105 -5.33 -17.18 2.14
N ARG A 106 -4.68 -16.12 1.67
CA ARG A 106 -3.48 -16.17 0.84
C ARG A 106 -2.44 -15.24 1.41
N ASP A 107 -1.20 -15.72 1.46
CA ASP A 107 -0.09 -14.92 1.93
C ASP A 107 0.24 -13.80 0.95
N VAL A 108 0.54 -12.64 1.51
CA VAL A 108 0.98 -11.45 0.79
C VAL A 108 2.20 -10.86 1.49
N LYS A 109 3.13 -10.33 0.71
CA LYS A 109 4.30 -9.60 1.18
C LYS A 109 4.22 -8.16 0.74
N PHE A 110 4.64 -7.26 1.61
CA PHE A 110 4.76 -5.84 1.29
C PHE A 110 6.20 -5.39 1.47
N LEU A 111 6.83 -4.94 0.39
CA LEU A 111 8.21 -4.46 0.42
C LEU A 111 8.27 -3.12 1.16
N THR A 112 9.20 -2.99 2.09
CA THR A 112 9.39 -1.78 2.89
C THR A 112 10.29 -0.76 2.18
N ASP A 113 10.43 0.43 2.76
CA ASP A 113 11.33 1.48 2.27
C ASP A 113 12.81 1.06 2.29
N SER A 114 13.18 0.11 3.14
CA SER A 114 14.54 -0.44 3.18
C SER A 114 14.89 -1.28 1.94
N ARG A 115 13.88 -1.66 1.12
CA ARG A 115 14.01 -2.49 -0.09
C ARG A 115 14.62 -3.88 0.14
N THR A 116 14.85 -4.27 1.38
CA THR A 116 15.44 -5.57 1.77
C THR A 116 14.56 -6.32 2.75
N GLN A 117 13.66 -5.63 3.45
CA GLN A 117 12.70 -6.21 4.37
C GLN A 117 11.30 -6.19 3.78
N SER A 118 10.45 -7.07 4.30
CA SER A 118 9.05 -7.12 3.89
C SER A 118 8.18 -7.47 5.08
N TYR A 119 7.01 -6.87 5.15
CA TYR A 119 5.95 -7.37 6.02
C TYR A 119 5.32 -8.60 5.38
N LEU A 120 4.99 -9.59 6.20
CA LEU A 120 4.14 -10.71 5.81
C LEU A 120 2.73 -10.44 6.34
N GLY A 121 1.74 -10.59 5.47
CA GLY A 121 0.33 -10.50 5.82
C GLY A 121 -0.46 -11.59 5.10
N ALA A 122 -1.77 -11.58 5.32
CA ALA A 122 -2.70 -12.47 4.65
C ALA A 122 -3.91 -11.69 4.14
N VAL A 123 -4.36 -12.01 2.93
CA VAL A 123 -5.58 -11.48 2.32
C VAL A 123 -6.55 -12.62 2.06
N GLN A 124 -7.84 -12.32 2.07
CA GLN A 124 -8.87 -13.33 1.78
C GLN A 124 -9.08 -13.47 0.28
N ASP A 125 -9.26 -14.70 -0.20
CA ASP A 125 -9.62 -14.93 -1.60
C ASP A 125 -11.02 -14.38 -1.89
N CYS A 126 -11.24 -13.93 -3.13
CA CYS A 126 -12.55 -13.47 -3.57
C CYS A 126 -13.41 -14.64 -4.05
N VAL A 127 -14.62 -14.76 -3.50
CA VAL A 127 -15.62 -15.77 -3.89
C VAL A 127 -16.88 -15.09 -4.45
N PRO A 128 -17.62 -15.74 -5.35
CA PRO A 128 -18.91 -15.22 -5.82
C PRO A 128 -19.83 -14.91 -4.64
N GLY A 129 -20.44 -13.73 -4.68
CA GLY A 129 -21.50 -13.36 -3.73
C GLY A 129 -22.83 -13.92 -4.21
N GLU A 130 -23.44 -14.83 -3.44
CA GLU A 130 -24.85 -15.19 -3.63
C GLU A 130 -25.74 -14.11 -3.03
N GLU A 131 -26.94 -13.90 -3.59
CA GLU A 131 -27.87 -12.82 -3.21
C GLU A 131 -28.28 -12.81 -1.73
N MET A 132 -28.10 -13.94 -1.02
CA MET A 132 -28.54 -14.13 0.37
C MET A 132 -27.42 -13.95 1.42
N GLU A 133 -26.13 -13.97 1.02
CA GLU A 133 -24.99 -13.81 1.93
C GLU A 133 -24.18 -12.54 1.61
N SER A 134 -24.63 -11.40 2.14
CA SER A 134 -23.91 -10.11 2.06
C SER A 134 -22.69 -10.08 2.99
N GLY A 135 -21.62 -10.76 2.61
CA GLY A 135 -20.32 -10.67 3.28
C GLY A 135 -19.56 -9.36 2.94
N PRO A 136 -18.54 -8.99 3.74
CA PRO A 136 -17.69 -7.85 3.43
C PRO A 136 -16.96 -8.07 2.09
N ARG A 137 -16.82 -7.00 1.31
CA ARG A 137 -16.15 -7.01 0.00
C ARG A 137 -14.72 -6.50 0.07
N GLU A 138 -14.36 -5.86 1.17
CA GLU A 138 -13.06 -5.20 1.36
C GLU A 138 -12.51 -5.48 2.75
N SER A 139 -11.19 -5.54 2.82
CA SER A 139 -10.44 -5.63 4.07
C SER A 139 -9.31 -4.62 4.06
N VAL A 140 -8.89 -4.17 5.25
CA VAL A 140 -7.84 -3.17 5.40
C VAL A 140 -6.71 -3.77 6.22
N LEU A 141 -5.49 -3.68 5.68
CA LEU A 141 -4.26 -3.95 6.39
C LEU A 141 -3.65 -2.64 6.85
N GLU A 142 -3.25 -2.57 8.12
CA GLU A 142 -2.62 -1.40 8.72
C GLU A 142 -1.19 -1.76 9.13
N PHE A 143 -0.24 -0.88 8.77
CA PHE A 143 1.17 -1.00 9.10
C PHE A 143 1.56 0.22 9.92
N GLU A 144 2.23 0.02 11.06
CA GLU A 144 2.75 1.08 11.90
C GLU A 144 4.24 0.84 12.16
N ASP A 145 5.10 1.61 11.48
CA ASP A 145 6.56 1.52 11.61
C ASP A 145 7.24 2.75 11.01
N LEU A 146 7.87 3.56 11.86
CA LEU A 146 8.53 4.81 11.47
C LEU A 146 9.69 4.58 10.48
N HIS A 147 10.41 3.47 10.60
CA HIS A 147 11.67 3.25 9.87
C HIS A 147 11.49 2.46 8.59
N LEU A 148 10.47 1.60 8.52
CA LEU A 148 10.24 0.72 7.38
C LEU A 148 9.18 1.24 6.40
N LEU A 149 8.29 2.17 6.80
CA LEU A 149 7.37 2.79 5.85
C LEU A 149 8.03 3.93 5.05
N PRO A 150 7.59 4.20 3.80
CA PRO A 150 6.42 3.65 3.11
C PRO A 150 6.62 2.26 2.48
N LEU A 151 5.50 1.63 2.14
CA LEU A 151 5.46 0.46 1.28
C LEU A 151 5.90 0.79 -0.16
N ARG A 152 6.72 -0.07 -0.75
CA ARG A 152 7.37 0.12 -2.06
C ARG A 152 6.91 -0.87 -3.13
N ASP A 153 6.39 -2.01 -2.74
CA ASP A 153 5.95 -3.07 -3.65
C ASP A 153 5.03 -4.04 -2.91
N VAL A 154 4.29 -4.87 -3.64
CA VAL A 154 3.47 -5.94 -3.10
C VAL A 154 3.77 -7.23 -3.85
N ALA A 155 3.92 -8.34 -3.14
CA ALA A 155 4.06 -9.66 -3.71
C ALA A 155 2.98 -10.58 -3.20
N LEU A 156 2.39 -11.34 -4.11
CA LEU A 156 1.33 -12.29 -3.78
C LEU A 156 1.86 -13.69 -3.97
N MET A 157 1.42 -14.61 -3.10
CA MET A 157 1.74 -16.02 -3.27
C MET A 157 0.95 -16.59 -4.46
N GLY A 158 1.69 -17.11 -5.44
CA GLY A 158 1.15 -17.85 -6.57
C GLY A 158 0.66 -19.24 -6.15
N GLY A 159 -0.41 -19.71 -6.79
CA GLY A 159 -1.05 -20.99 -6.48
C GLY A 159 -2.57 -20.90 -6.34
N GLY A 160 -3.27 -21.90 -6.87
CA GLY A 160 -4.72 -22.08 -6.82
C GLY A 160 -5.48 -21.61 -8.08
N ASN A 161 -6.57 -22.31 -8.41
CA ASN A 161 -7.51 -22.01 -9.51
C ASN A 161 -8.34 -20.70 -9.30
N ALA A 162 -7.88 -19.79 -8.45
CA ALA A 162 -8.62 -18.58 -8.10
C ALA A 162 -8.35 -17.49 -9.14
N THR A 163 -9.42 -17.01 -9.78
CA THR A 163 -9.36 -15.86 -10.67
C THR A 163 -8.87 -14.63 -9.89
N TYR A 164 -7.73 -14.09 -10.29
CA TYR A 164 -7.06 -12.94 -9.67
C TYR A 164 -7.74 -11.59 -9.96
N GLN A 165 -9.06 -11.54 -9.84
CA GLN A 165 -9.86 -10.35 -10.08
C GLN A 165 -10.12 -9.63 -8.74
N PHE A 166 -9.06 -9.09 -8.13
CA PHE A 166 -9.16 -8.21 -6.98
C PHE A 166 -8.47 -6.88 -7.23
N GLY A 167 -8.85 -5.86 -6.45
CA GLY A 167 -8.19 -4.58 -6.37
C GLY A 167 -7.33 -4.50 -5.12
N LEU A 168 -6.22 -3.77 -5.22
CA LEU A 168 -5.42 -3.38 -4.07
C LEU A 168 -5.15 -1.89 -4.17
N THR A 169 -5.48 -1.15 -3.12
CA THR A 169 -5.30 0.29 -3.02
C THR A 169 -4.35 0.61 -1.88
N VAL A 170 -3.18 1.14 -2.20
CA VAL A 170 -2.20 1.62 -1.22
C VAL A 170 -2.56 3.05 -0.84
N GLY A 171 -2.89 3.26 0.43
CA GLY A 171 -3.15 4.57 1.00
C GLY A 171 -1.86 5.37 1.23
N PRO A 172 -1.99 6.65 1.64
CA PRO A 172 -0.83 7.46 1.98
C PRO A 172 -0.09 6.89 3.20
N VAL A 173 1.22 7.14 3.27
CA VAL A 173 1.99 6.99 4.51
C VAL A 173 1.85 8.28 5.31
N CYS A 174 1.43 8.20 6.57
CA CYS A 174 1.20 9.35 7.44
C CYS A 174 2.16 9.35 8.62
N PHE A 175 2.92 10.43 8.76
CA PHE A 175 3.88 10.68 9.84
C PHE A 175 3.26 11.60 10.89
N SER A 176 3.40 11.26 12.17
CA SER A 176 2.80 12.00 13.31
C SER A 176 3.82 12.31 14.40
#